data_AF-A0A833L2V3-F1
#
_entry.id   AF-A0A833L2V3-F1
#
_cell.length_a   1.000
_cell.length_b   1.000
_cell.length_c   1.000
_cell.angle_alpha   90.00
_cell.angle_beta   90.00
_cell.angle_gamma   90.00
#
_symmetry.space_group_name_H-M   'P 1'
#
loop_
_entity.id
_entity.type
_entity.pdbx_description
1 polymer ?
#
loop_
_entity_poly.entity_id
_entity_poly.type
_entity_poly.pdbx_seq_one_letter_code
_entity_poly.pdbx_strand_id
1 'polypeptide(L)'
;MSNGNETKTAVEDFFKITNDAMKDGMSLVSKSPQQLADAWLRVGTEFLRFASHRFAAQAELLATLRSCKDVDEVVATETRFFENAADEYSQEFDRLAEVSREGAGAPTPIRKKTTGKAA
;
A
#
# COMPACT_ATOMS: atom_id res chain seq x y z
N MET A 1 15.31 -45.15 2.22
CA MET A 1 13.89 -44.90 1.88
C MET A 1 13.34 -43.89 2.87
N SER A 2 13.37 -42.59 2.56
CA SER A 2 12.91 -41.52 3.46
C SER A 2 12.33 -40.33 2.67
N ASN A 3 11.35 -40.59 1.80
CA ASN A 3 10.72 -39.55 0.96
C ASN A 3 9.20 -39.40 1.21
N GLY A 4 8.65 -40.09 2.22
CA GLY A 4 7.20 -40.17 2.43
C GLY A 4 6.61 -39.17 3.44
N ASN A 5 7.45 -38.48 4.23
CA ASN A 5 6.98 -37.57 5.29
C ASN A 5 6.97 -36.10 4.85
N GLU A 6 7.94 -35.67 4.03
CA GLU A 6 8.06 -34.29 3.54
C GLU A 6 6.96 -33.93 2.53
N THR A 7 6.54 -34.88 1.70
CA THR A 7 5.47 -34.68 0.72
C THR A 7 4.10 -34.51 1.39
N LYS A 8 3.86 -35.13 2.55
CA LYS A 8 2.62 -34.92 3.30
C LYS A 8 2.55 -33.53 3.91
N THR A 9 3.65 -33.05 4.48
CA THR A 9 3.74 -31.71 5.09
C THR A 9 3.59 -30.62 4.03
N ALA A 10 4.25 -30.75 2.87
CA ALA A 10 4.13 -29.78 1.79
C ALA A 10 2.70 -29.68 1.23
N VAL A 11 1.99 -30.79 1.13
CA VAL A 11 0.59 -30.81 0.68
C VAL A 11 -0.34 -30.21 1.73
N GLU A 12 -0.16 -30.52 3.01
CA GLU A 12 -0.94 -29.93 4.11
C GLU A 12 -0.71 -28.42 4.23
N ASP A 13 0.52 -27.95 4.06
CA ASP A 13 0.86 -26.53 4.07
C ASP A 13 0.28 -25.82 2.84
N PHE A 14 0.30 -26.45 1.67
CA PHE A 14 -0.37 -25.91 0.48
C PHE A 14 -1.89 -25.78 0.69
N PHE A 15 -2.55 -26.77 1.29
CA PHE A 15 -3.97 -26.68 1.61
C PHE A 15 -4.28 -25.61 2.65
N LYS A 16 -3.42 -25.42 3.66
CA LYS A 16 -3.56 -24.31 4.62
C LYS A 16 -3.40 -22.95 3.96
N ILE A 17 -2.35 -22.76 3.16
CA ILE A 17 -2.11 -21.51 2.43
C ILE A 17 -3.29 -21.19 1.51
N THR A 18 -3.81 -22.19 0.81
CA THR A 18 -4.97 -22.03 -0.09
C THR A 18 -6.25 -21.69 0.69
N ASN A 19 -6.46 -22.33 1.85
CA ASN A 19 -7.61 -22.07 2.72
C ASN A 19 -7.55 -20.67 3.38
N ASP A 20 -6.36 -20.24 3.80
CA ASP A 20 -6.16 -18.91 4.35
C ASP A 20 -6.28 -17.83 3.25
N ALA A 21 -5.74 -18.08 2.05
CA ALA A 21 -5.94 -17.21 0.88
C ALA A 21 -7.41 -17.15 0.42
N MET A 22 -8.15 -18.26 0.51
CA MET A 22 -9.60 -18.26 0.25
C MET A 22 -10.36 -17.46 1.29
N LYS A 23 -10.00 -17.52 2.58
CA LYS A 23 -10.61 -16.70 3.63
C LYS A 23 -10.34 -15.21 3.44
N ASP A 24 -9.11 -14.85 3.10
CA ASP A 24 -8.76 -13.45 2.82
C ASP A 24 -9.43 -12.95 1.53
N GLY A 25 -9.52 -13.79 0.49
CA GLY A 25 -10.31 -13.53 -0.72
C GLY A 25 -11.82 -13.41 -0.44
N MET A 26 -12.34 -14.16 0.53
CA MET A 26 -13.71 -14.04 1.02
C MET A 26 -13.96 -12.72 1.77
N SER A 27 -12.92 -12.08 2.32
CA SER A 27 -13.08 -10.76 2.95
C SER A 27 -13.47 -9.69 1.94
N LEU A 28 -13.02 -9.78 0.69
CA LEU A 28 -13.48 -8.90 -0.41
C LEU A 28 -14.92 -9.22 -0.84
N VAL A 29 -15.34 -10.48 -0.76
CA VAL A 29 -16.74 -10.91 -1.01
C VAL A 29 -17.68 -10.48 0.12
N SER A 30 -17.15 -10.28 1.34
CA SER A 30 -17.92 -9.86 2.51
C SER A 30 -18.20 -8.35 2.60
N LYS A 31 -17.62 -7.56 1.68
CA LYS A 31 -17.83 -6.11 1.66
C LYS A 31 -19.04 -5.71 0.85
N SER A 32 -19.76 -4.71 1.34
CA SER A 32 -20.82 -4.11 0.55
C SER A 32 -20.25 -3.34 -0.64
N PRO A 33 -21.00 -3.22 -1.75
CA PRO A 33 -20.62 -2.35 -2.87
C PRO A 33 -20.29 -0.91 -2.43
N GLN A 34 -20.97 -0.41 -1.38
CA GLN A 34 -20.72 0.90 -0.80
C GLN A 34 -19.32 0.99 -0.16
N GLN A 35 -18.90 -0.02 0.60
CA GLN A 35 -17.57 -0.06 1.22
C GLN A 35 -16.45 -0.14 0.17
N LEU A 36 -16.69 -0.84 -0.94
CA LEU A 36 -15.75 -0.87 -2.05
C LEU A 36 -15.69 0.49 -2.75
N ALA A 37 -16.82 1.13 -2.99
CA ALA A 37 -16.87 2.48 -3.57
C ALA A 37 -16.15 3.52 -2.68
N ASP A 38 -16.38 3.49 -1.37
CA ASP A 38 -15.72 4.39 -0.42
C ASP A 38 -14.20 4.16 -0.39
N ALA A 39 -13.74 2.90 -0.43
CA ALA A 39 -12.32 2.58 -0.49
C ALA A 39 -11.68 3.12 -1.79
N TRP A 40 -12.35 2.92 -2.93
CA TRP A 40 -11.90 3.46 -4.22
C TRP A 40 -11.85 5.00 -4.23
N LEU A 41 -12.86 5.66 -3.67
CA LEU A 41 -12.88 7.12 -3.58
C LEU A 41 -11.75 7.65 -2.69
N ARG A 42 -11.42 6.98 -1.58
CA ARG A 42 -10.31 7.37 -0.71
C ARG A 42 -8.96 7.25 -1.43
N VAL A 43 -8.70 6.11 -2.07
CA VAL A 43 -7.47 5.92 -2.87
C VAL A 43 -7.39 6.93 -4.01
N GLY A 44 -8.49 7.15 -4.74
CA GLY A 44 -8.55 8.13 -5.81
C GLY A 44 -8.33 9.57 -5.34
N THR A 45 -8.88 9.92 -4.17
CA THR A 45 -8.67 11.24 -3.55
C THR A 45 -7.22 11.44 -3.17
N GLU A 46 -6.59 10.42 -2.59
CA GLU A 46 -5.18 10.50 -2.20
C GLU A 46 -4.27 10.62 -3.41
N PHE A 47 -4.53 9.85 -4.46
CA PHE A 47 -3.84 9.99 -5.74
C PHE A 47 -3.95 11.42 -6.31
N LEU A 48 -5.16 12.01 -6.30
CA LEU A 48 -5.36 13.38 -6.78
C LEU A 48 -4.64 14.42 -5.90
N ARG A 49 -4.63 14.23 -4.58
CA ARG A 49 -3.88 15.07 -3.64
C ARG A 49 -2.39 15.06 -4.01
N PHE A 50 -1.82 13.89 -4.21
CA PHE A 50 -0.41 13.75 -4.55
C PHE A 50 -0.10 14.28 -5.95
N ALA A 51 -0.95 14.01 -6.95
CA ALA A 51 -0.78 14.57 -8.30
C ALA A 51 -0.75 16.10 -8.28
N SER A 52 -1.65 16.72 -7.50
CA SER A 52 -1.67 18.18 -7.30
C SER A 52 -0.36 18.70 -6.67
N HIS A 53 0.14 18.03 -5.62
CA HIS A 53 1.44 18.34 -5.01
C HIS A 53 2.58 18.28 -6.03
N ARG A 54 2.64 17.22 -6.84
CA ARG A 54 3.66 17.05 -7.88
C ARG A 54 3.60 18.12 -8.97
N PHE A 55 2.41 18.57 -9.36
CA PHE A 55 2.27 19.69 -10.31
C PHE A 55 2.75 21.02 -9.72
N ALA A 56 2.46 21.28 -8.44
CA ALA A 56 2.96 22.47 -7.76
C ALA A 56 4.50 22.47 -7.71
N ALA A 57 5.11 21.35 -7.35
CA ALA A 57 6.56 21.20 -7.32
C ALA A 57 7.20 21.38 -8.71
N GLN A 58 6.56 20.89 -9.79
CA GLN A 58 7.03 21.14 -11.16
C GLN A 58 6.95 22.62 -11.54
N ALA A 59 5.87 23.31 -11.16
CA ALA A 59 5.74 24.74 -11.42
C ALA A 59 6.84 25.53 -10.69
N GLU A 60 7.15 25.17 -9.44
CA GLU A 60 8.24 25.76 -8.66
C GLU A 60 9.62 25.48 -9.28
N LEU A 61 9.86 24.25 -9.76
CA LEU A 61 11.08 23.92 -10.51
C LEU A 61 11.24 24.85 -11.72
N LEU A 62 10.22 24.95 -12.57
CA LEU A 62 10.27 25.78 -13.78
C LEU A 62 10.47 27.27 -13.45
N ALA A 63 9.84 27.75 -12.38
CA ALA A 63 10.03 29.12 -11.91
C ALA A 63 11.48 29.35 -11.44
N THR A 64 12.06 28.39 -10.72
CA THR A 64 13.42 28.46 -10.20
C THR A 64 14.44 28.37 -11.34
N LEU A 65 14.27 27.44 -12.28
CA LEU A 65 15.15 27.28 -13.44
C LEU A 65 15.23 28.55 -14.29
N ARG A 66 14.14 29.30 -14.41
CA ARG A 66 14.12 30.60 -15.11
C ARG A 66 15.04 31.64 -14.46
N SER A 67 15.31 31.51 -13.16
CA SER A 67 16.15 32.45 -12.41
C SER A 67 17.63 32.05 -12.33
N CYS A 68 17.97 30.83 -12.75
CA CYS A 68 19.36 30.34 -12.75
C CYS A 68 20.22 31.14 -13.73
N LYS A 69 21.44 31.46 -13.31
CA LYS A 69 22.39 32.29 -14.07
C LYS A 69 23.41 31.46 -14.85
N ASP A 70 23.63 30.21 -14.44
CA ASP A 70 24.58 29.30 -15.07
C ASP A 70 24.12 27.84 -14.99
N VAL A 71 24.89 26.98 -15.63
CA VAL A 71 24.60 25.54 -15.75
C VAL A 71 24.75 24.83 -14.40
N ASP A 72 25.65 25.27 -13.53
CA ASP A 72 25.88 24.65 -12.23
C ASP A 72 24.64 24.86 -11.33
N GLU A 73 24.07 26.07 -11.35
CA GLU A 73 22.80 26.38 -10.66
C GLU A 73 21.61 25.55 -11.20
N VAL A 74 21.56 25.32 -12.51
CA VAL A 74 20.54 24.46 -13.14
C VAL A 74 20.67 23.03 -12.65
N VAL A 75 21.87 22.44 -12.75
CA VAL A 75 22.14 21.05 -12.35
C VAL A 75 21.83 20.85 -10.86
N ALA A 76 22.24 21.79 -10.01
CA ALA A 76 21.95 21.73 -8.57
C ALA A 76 20.45 21.80 -8.28
N THR A 77 19.71 22.63 -9.02
CA THR A 77 18.26 22.78 -8.87
C THR A 77 17.51 21.53 -9.32
N GLU A 78 17.86 20.97 -10.47
CA GLU A 78 17.25 19.74 -10.98
C GLU A 78 17.58 18.53 -10.09
N THR A 79 18.84 18.40 -9.64
CA THR A 79 19.27 17.32 -8.75
C THR A 79 18.46 17.34 -7.46
N ARG A 80 18.35 18.50 -6.81
CA ARG A 80 17.53 18.66 -5.59
C ARG A 80 16.07 18.31 -5.84
N PHE A 81 15.51 18.70 -6.99
CA PHE A 81 14.14 18.34 -7.34
C PHE A 81 13.94 16.83 -7.46
N PHE A 82 14.87 16.11 -8.11
CA PHE A 82 14.78 14.67 -8.28
C PHE A 82 15.02 13.90 -6.97
N GLU A 83 15.96 14.35 -6.13
CA GLU A 83 16.18 13.80 -4.79
C GLU A 83 14.90 13.92 -3.95
N ASN A 84 14.32 15.12 -3.90
CA ASN A 84 13.05 15.35 -3.20
C ASN A 84 11.92 14.51 -3.78
N ALA A 85 11.82 14.42 -5.11
CA ALA A 85 10.78 13.61 -5.75
C ALA A 85 10.89 12.13 -5.36
N ALA A 86 12.11 11.56 -5.34
CA ALA A 86 12.31 10.16 -4.97
C ALA A 86 11.81 9.87 -3.53
N ASP A 87 12.12 10.76 -2.60
CA ASP A 87 11.66 10.65 -1.21
C ASP A 87 10.14 10.82 -1.11
N GLU A 88 9.57 11.80 -1.81
CA GLU A 88 8.13 12.05 -1.86
C GLU A 88 7.34 10.86 -2.43
N TYR A 89 7.80 10.26 -3.53
CA TYR A 89 7.14 9.08 -4.11
C TYR A 89 7.20 7.88 -3.17
N SER A 90 8.31 7.70 -2.45
CA SER A 90 8.44 6.62 -1.47
C SER A 90 7.47 6.80 -0.31
N GLN A 91 7.39 8.01 0.24
CA GLN A 91 6.43 8.36 1.31
C GLN A 91 4.98 8.22 0.83
N GLU A 92 4.68 8.63 -0.39
CA GLU A 92 3.34 8.50 -0.95
C GLU A 92 2.93 7.03 -1.14
N PHE A 93 3.86 6.16 -1.50
CA PHE A 93 3.58 4.74 -1.63
C PHE A 93 3.17 4.13 -0.28
N ASP A 94 3.88 4.46 0.79
CA ASP A 94 3.52 4.05 2.15
C ASP A 94 2.15 4.61 2.57
N ARG A 95 1.87 5.85 2.18
CA ARG A 95 0.61 6.52 2.46
C ARG A 95 -0.57 5.89 1.71
N LEU A 96 -0.41 5.57 0.43
CA LEU A 96 -1.42 4.85 -0.36
C LEU A 96 -1.68 3.45 0.21
N ALA A 97 -0.63 2.75 0.68
CA ALA A 97 -0.79 1.47 1.37
C ALA A 97 -1.58 1.62 2.68
N GLU A 98 -1.36 2.69 3.44
CA GLU A 98 -2.17 3.03 4.62
C GLU A 98 -3.63 3.32 4.28
N VAL A 99 -3.90 4.21 3.33
CA VAL A 99 -5.25 4.57 2.87
C VAL A 99 -6.02 3.34 2.37
N SER A 100 -5.32 2.44 1.65
CA SER A 100 -5.88 1.17 1.20
C SER A 100 -6.24 0.25 2.36
N ARG A 101 -5.39 0.12 3.39
CA ARG A 101 -5.65 -0.67 4.61
C ARG A 101 -6.80 -0.11 5.45
N GLU A 102 -6.91 1.22 5.55
CA GLU A 102 -8.03 1.87 6.24
C GLU A 102 -9.37 1.63 5.52
N GLY A 103 -9.36 1.73 4.18
CA GLY A 103 -10.51 1.34 3.35
C GLY A 103 -10.79 -0.16 3.36
N ALA A 104 -9.76 -0.98 3.65
CA ALA A 104 -9.88 -2.42 3.80
C ALA A 104 -10.73 -2.83 5.01
N GLY A 105 -10.87 -1.97 6.02
CA GLY A 105 -11.42 -2.36 7.31
C GLY A 105 -10.45 -3.31 7.98
N ALA A 106 -9.78 -2.85 9.04
CA ALA A 106 -8.81 -3.67 9.77
C ALA A 106 -9.40 -5.05 10.11
N PRO A 107 -8.64 -6.16 9.91
CA PRO A 107 -9.09 -7.47 10.34
C PRO A 107 -9.38 -7.38 11.85
N THR A 108 -10.64 -7.61 12.21
CA THR A 108 -11.03 -7.62 13.62
C THR A 108 -10.20 -8.71 14.30
N PRO A 109 -9.41 -8.41 15.35
CA PRO A 109 -8.67 -9.45 16.04
C PRO A 109 -9.68 -10.45 16.60
N ILE A 110 -9.69 -11.66 16.05
CA ILE A 110 -10.51 -12.75 16.55
C ILE A 110 -10.05 -13.01 17.99
N ARG A 111 -10.79 -12.50 18.97
CA ARG A 111 -10.65 -12.94 20.36
C ARG A 111 -10.93 -14.44 20.36
N LYS A 112 -9.89 -15.26 20.47
CA LYS A 112 -10.02 -16.68 20.86
C LYS A 112 -10.83 -16.70 22.15
N LYS A 113 -12.12 -17.05 22.07
CA LYS A 113 -12.82 -17.59 23.23
C LYS A 113 -12.16 -18.94 23.51
N THR A 114 -11.20 -18.95 24.42
CA THR A 114 -10.86 -20.15 25.18
C THR A 114 -12.14 -20.61 25.85
N THR A 115 -12.77 -21.63 25.29
CA THR A 115 -13.77 -22.45 25.97
C THR A 115 -13.08 -23.12 27.15
N GLY A 116 -13.14 -22.45 28.30
CA GLY A 116 -12.88 -23.07 29.59
C GLY A 116 -13.95 -24.13 29.83
N LYS A 117 -13.54 -25.39 29.71
CA LYS A 117 -14.27 -26.56 30.21
C LYS A 117 -14.16 -26.53 31.74
N ALA A 118 -15.26 -26.23 32.41
CA ALA A 118 -15.53 -26.46 33.82
C ALA A 118 -17.04 -26.73 33.91
N ALA A 119 -17.57 -27.76 34.55
CA ALA A 119 -17.04 -28.83 35.38
C ALA A 119 -17.82 -30.12 35.07
#